data_AF-A0A542ANL5-F1
#
_entry.id   AF-A0A542ANL5-F1
#
_cell.length_a   1.000
_cell.length_b   1.000
_cell.length_c   1.000
_cell.angle_alpha   90.00
_cell.angle_beta   90.00
_cell.angle_gamma   90.00
#
_symmetry.space_group_name_H-M   'P 1'
#
loop_
_entity.id
_entity.type
_entity.pdbx_description
1 polymer ?
#
loop_
_entity_poly.entity_id
_entity_poly.type
_entity_poly.pdbx_seq_one_letter_code
_entity_poly.pdbx_strand_id
1 'polypeptide(L)'
;MKHNDCANFLNLDCEKGMCALTKGIVPLDGEGSDACPQFREGFHCANCKKFSEPDKYGIGTCSGFEKENWTYAQNGAFCCEHYLQK
;
A
#
# COMPACT_ATOMS: atom_id res chain seq x y z
N MET A 1 9.99 -0.49 -5.39
CA MET A 1 9.29 -1.08 -4.24
C MET A 1 9.98 -0.58 -2.99
N LYS A 2 9.24 0.05 -2.11
CA LYS A 2 9.76 0.68 -0.90
C LYS A 2 9.32 -0.08 0.34
N HIS A 3 9.91 0.26 1.48
CA HIS A 3 9.56 -0.33 2.76
C HIS A 3 8.10 -0.05 3.13
N ASN A 4 7.54 1.12 2.79
CA ASN A 4 6.13 1.44 3.03
C ASN A 4 5.14 0.66 2.16
N ASP A 5 5.60 0.01 1.08
CA ASP A 5 4.77 -0.91 0.30
C ASP A 5 4.68 -2.31 0.94
N CYS A 6 5.40 -2.57 2.05
CA CYS A 6 5.55 -3.90 2.65
C CYS A 6 4.50 -4.19 3.73
N ALA A 7 3.94 -5.41 3.77
CA ALA A 7 3.04 -5.88 4.83
C ALA A 7 3.68 -5.89 6.23
N ASN A 8 5.01 -5.86 6.32
CA ASN A 8 5.75 -5.77 7.59
C ASN A 8 6.04 -4.32 8.02
N PHE A 9 5.52 -3.31 7.31
CA PHE A 9 5.71 -1.90 7.65
C PHE A 9 4.69 -1.45 8.70
N LEU A 10 5.18 -0.85 9.77
CA LEU A 10 4.37 -0.23 10.81
C LEU A 10 4.42 1.29 10.60
N ASN A 11 3.28 1.87 10.22
CA ASN A 11 3.13 3.31 10.06
C ASN A 11 3.42 4.03 11.38
N LEU A 12 4.16 5.13 11.34
CA LEU A 12 4.39 6.00 12.49
C LEU A 12 3.92 7.42 12.20
N ASP A 13 4.48 8.07 11.18
CA ASP A 13 4.14 9.44 10.80
C ASP A 13 4.29 9.67 9.28
N CYS A 14 4.32 10.93 8.85
CA CYS A 14 4.35 11.33 7.45
C CYS A 14 5.72 11.21 6.76
N GLU A 15 6.79 10.83 7.46
CA GLU A 15 8.14 10.72 6.87
C GLU A 15 8.81 9.36 7.14
N LYS A 16 8.32 8.58 8.11
CA LYS A 16 8.92 7.29 8.48
C LYS A 16 7.93 6.31 9.10
N GLY A 17 8.37 5.07 9.15
CA GLY A 17 7.73 4.01 9.92
C GLY A 17 8.75 3.09 10.56
N MET A 18 8.32 1.89 10.92
CA MET A 18 9.16 0.87 11.53
C MET A 18 8.99 -0.47 10.80
N CYS A 19 10.10 -1.18 10.58
CA CYS A 19 10.04 -2.56 10.12
C CYS A 19 9.67 -3.49 11.28
N ALA A 20 8.58 -4.25 11.17
CA ALA A 20 8.14 -5.15 12.24
C ALA A 20 9.16 -6.26 12.58
N LEU A 21 9.95 -6.68 11.58
CA LEU A 21 10.97 -7.73 11.72
C LEU A 21 12.21 -7.23 12.47
N THR A 22 12.77 -6.10 12.06
CA THR A 22 14.02 -5.56 12.66
C THR A 22 13.76 -4.62 13.83
N LYS A 23 12.55 -4.06 13.93
CA LYS A 23 12.17 -2.99 14.86
C LYS A 23 12.91 -1.67 14.63
N GLY A 24 13.64 -1.55 13.52
CA GLY A 24 14.32 -0.33 13.11
C GLY A 24 13.37 0.65 12.45
N ILE A 25 13.65 1.94 12.65
CA ILE A 25 13.00 3.04 11.93
C ILE A 25 13.50 3.05 10.48
N VAL A 26 12.58 3.18 9.53
CA VAL A 26 12.89 3.27 8.10
C VAL A 26 12.14 4.46 7.48
N PRO A 27 12.78 5.24 6.60
CA PRO A 27 12.14 6.40 5.98
C PRO A 27 11.14 5.96 4.89
N LEU A 28 10.15 6.81 4.61
CA LEU A 28 9.22 6.62 3.49
C LEU A 28 9.88 6.92 2.13
N ASP A 29 10.86 7.82 2.12
CA ASP A 29 11.50 8.35 0.92
C ASP A 29 13.02 8.46 1.08
N GLY A 30 13.72 8.61 -0.05
CA GLY A 30 15.17 8.80 -0.06
C GLY A 30 15.98 7.53 0.22
N GLU A 31 17.26 7.73 0.56
CA GLU A 31 18.20 6.66 0.84
C GLU A 31 17.75 5.82 2.04
N GLY A 32 17.76 4.49 1.87
CA GLY A 32 17.31 3.54 2.91
C GLY A 32 15.80 3.27 2.93
N SER A 33 15.03 3.85 2.01
CA SER A 33 13.58 3.58 1.88
C SER A 33 13.26 2.32 1.06
N ASP A 34 14.23 1.72 0.38
CA ASP A 34 14.01 0.55 -0.48
C ASP A 34 13.59 -0.70 0.30
N ALA A 35 12.78 -1.54 -0.35
CA ALA A 35 12.37 -2.82 0.20
C ALA A 35 13.56 -3.80 0.33
N CYS A 36 13.56 -4.59 1.41
CA CYS A 36 14.57 -5.62 1.65
C CYS A 36 14.16 -7.00 1.09
N PRO A 37 15.04 -8.02 1.09
CA PRO A 37 14.72 -9.37 0.60
C PRO A 37 13.57 -10.09 1.35
N GLN A 38 13.16 -9.59 2.52
CA GLN A 38 12.01 -10.12 3.28
C GLN A 38 10.70 -9.39 2.93
N PHE A 39 10.69 -8.59 1.86
CA PHE A 39 9.51 -7.88 1.38
C PHE A 39 8.35 -8.83 1.16
N ARG A 40 7.20 -8.44 1.70
CA ARG A 40 5.91 -9.04 1.40
C ARG A 40 5.01 -7.92 0.98
N GLU A 41 4.35 -8.06 -0.15
CA GLU A 41 3.49 -7.02 -0.66
C GLU A 41 2.41 -6.66 0.37
N GLY A 42 2.29 -5.37 0.68
CA GLY A 42 1.25 -4.85 1.56
C GLY A 42 -0.13 -4.91 0.93
N PHE A 43 -1.14 -4.45 1.68
CA PHE A 43 -2.52 -4.46 1.23
C PHE A 43 -2.91 -3.05 0.81
N HIS A 44 -2.99 -2.78 -0.50
CA HIS A 44 -3.33 -1.46 -1.03
C HIS A 44 -4.40 -1.56 -2.12
N CYS A 45 -5.12 -0.48 -2.43
CA CYS A 45 -6.02 -0.52 -3.60
C CYS A 45 -5.24 -0.80 -4.90
N ALA A 46 -4.01 -0.31 -5.04
CA ALA A 46 -3.14 -0.50 -6.22
C ALA A 46 -3.02 -1.97 -6.66
N ASN A 47 -2.91 -2.87 -5.69
CA ASN A 47 -2.74 -4.31 -5.89
C ASN A 47 -4.02 -5.13 -5.66
N CYS A 48 -5.18 -4.47 -5.59
CA CYS A 48 -6.48 -5.11 -5.55
C CYS A 48 -7.07 -5.31 -6.96
N LYS A 49 -7.56 -6.51 -7.30
CA LYS A 49 -8.24 -6.82 -8.57
C LYS A 49 -9.46 -5.93 -8.87
N LYS A 50 -10.02 -5.27 -7.85
CA LYS A 50 -11.15 -4.35 -7.98
C LYS A 50 -10.77 -2.92 -8.34
N PHE A 51 -9.48 -2.59 -8.37
CA PHE A 51 -8.97 -1.25 -8.69
C PHE A 51 -8.44 -1.15 -10.12
N SER A 52 -8.96 -0.18 -10.88
CA SER A 52 -8.63 0.05 -12.28
C SER A 52 -8.53 1.54 -12.63
N GLU A 53 -7.93 1.82 -13.79
CA GLU A 53 -7.87 3.15 -14.42
C GLU A 53 -7.36 4.29 -13.50
N PRO A 54 -6.20 4.12 -12.82
CA PRO A 54 -5.62 5.20 -12.05
C PRO A 54 -5.17 6.35 -12.98
N ASP A 55 -5.46 7.59 -12.58
CA ASP A 55 -4.88 8.78 -13.17
C ASP A 55 -3.43 9.00 -12.73
N LYS A 56 -2.83 10.12 -13.13
CA LYS A 56 -1.44 10.47 -12.79
C LYS A 56 -1.19 10.70 -11.28
N TYR A 57 -2.23 10.86 -10.47
CA TYR A 57 -2.16 10.99 -9.02
C TYR A 57 -2.52 9.68 -8.31
N GLY A 58 -2.81 8.61 -9.06
CA GLY A 58 -3.21 7.33 -8.53
C GLY A 58 -4.68 7.28 -8.09
N ILE A 59 -5.51 8.24 -8.47
CA ILE A 59 -6.96 8.20 -8.24
C ILE A 59 -7.60 7.38 -9.35
N GLY A 60 -8.38 6.36 -9.01
CA GLY A 60 -9.01 5.46 -9.98
C GLY A 60 -10.34 4.91 -9.49
N THR A 61 -10.85 3.89 -10.19
CA THR A 61 -12.18 3.31 -9.93
C THR A 61 -12.07 2.01 -9.14
N CYS A 62 -12.92 1.87 -8.14
CA CYS A 62 -13.18 0.65 -7.38
C CYS A 62 -14.50 0.02 -7.85
N SER A 63 -14.43 -1.21 -8.37
CA SER A 63 -15.56 -2.06 -8.77
C SER A 63 -15.90 -3.14 -7.74
N GLY A 64 -15.52 -2.91 -6.48
CA GLY A 64 -15.71 -3.87 -5.39
C GLY A 64 -17.16 -4.02 -4.91
N PHE A 65 -18.01 -3.04 -5.19
CA PHE A 65 -19.39 -2.93 -4.72
C PHE A 65 -20.38 -2.87 -5.89
N GLU A 66 -21.69 -2.95 -5.60
CA GLU A 66 -22.76 -2.87 -6.62
C GLU A 66 -22.65 -1.61 -7.48
N LYS A 67 -22.34 -0.48 -6.86
CA LYS A 67 -22.07 0.79 -7.54
C LYS A 67 -20.59 1.10 -7.49
N GLU A 68 -20.01 1.39 -8.65
CA GLU A 68 -18.64 1.86 -8.74
C GLU A 68 -18.43 3.14 -7.94
N ASN A 69 -17.23 3.28 -7.38
CA ASN A 69 -16.83 4.47 -6.65
C ASN A 69 -15.35 4.76 -6.88
N TRP A 70 -14.92 5.97 -6.58
CA TRP A 70 -13.50 6.32 -6.66
C TRP A 70 -12.75 5.82 -5.43
N THR A 71 -11.45 5.57 -5.60
CA THR A 71 -10.48 5.34 -4.51
C THR A 71 -9.11 5.80 -5.00
N TYR A 72 -8.09 5.69 -4.15
CA TYR A 72 -6.71 6.03 -4.49
C TYR A 72 -5.79 4.83 -4.28
N ALA A 73 -4.76 4.72 -5.12
CA ALA A 73 -3.90 3.54 -5.23
C ALA A 73 -3.27 3.12 -3.89
N GLN A 74 -2.77 4.08 -3.09
CA GLN A 74 -2.12 3.81 -1.81
C GLN A 74 -3.07 3.72 -0.60
N ASN A 75 -4.39 3.64 -0.83
CA ASN A 75 -5.34 3.43 0.26
C ASN A 75 -5.13 2.03 0.87
N GLY A 76 -4.96 1.96 2.19
CA GLY A 76 -4.76 0.70 2.91
C GLY A 76 -5.99 -0.21 2.78
N ALA A 77 -5.78 -1.42 2.29
CA ALA A 77 -6.83 -2.37 1.96
C ALA A 77 -6.90 -3.60 2.89
N PHE A 78 -6.10 -3.64 3.97
CA PHE A 78 -6.05 -4.77 4.90
C PHE A 78 -7.41 -5.12 5.50
N CYS A 79 -8.24 -4.12 5.80
CA CYS A 79 -9.59 -4.28 6.36
C CYS A 79 -10.71 -4.21 5.32
N CYS A 80 -10.40 -4.16 4.02
CA CYS A 80 -11.43 -4.07 2.99
C CYS A 80 -12.03 -5.45 2.72
N GLU A 81 -13.35 -5.58 2.91
CA GLU A 81 -14.11 -6.84 2.74
C GLU A 81 -14.16 -7.39 1.31
N HIS A 82 -13.81 -6.56 0.32
CA HIS A 82 -13.75 -6.92 -1.10
C HIS A 82 -12.33 -6.87 -1.68
N TYR A 83 -11.30 -6.73 -0.83
CA TYR A 83 -9.93 -6.81 -1.29
C TYR A 83 -9.63 -8.20 -1.84
N LEU A 84 -9.03 -8.23 -3.03
CA LEU A 84 -8.56 -9.45 -3.67
C LEU A 84 -7.23 -9.15 -4.34
N GLN A 85 -6.15 -9.76 -3.87
CA GLN A 85 -4.81 -9.53 -4.40
C GLN A 85 -4.73 -9.88 -5.90
N LYS A 86 -4.05 -9.03 -6.68
CA LYS A 86 -3.79 -9.22 -8.12
C LYS A 86 -2.95 -10.46 -8.39
#